data_AF-A0AAW6M827-F1
#
_entry.id   AF-A0AAW6M827-F1
#
_cell.length_a   1.000
_cell.length_b   1.000
_cell.length_c   1.000
_cell.angle_alpha   90.00
_cell.angle_beta   90.00
_cell.angle_gamma   90.00
#
_symmetry.space_group_name_H-M   'P 1'
#
loop_
_entity.id
_entity.type
_entity.pdbx_description
1 polymer ?
#
loop_
_entity_poly.entity_id
_entity_poly.type
_entity_poly.pdbx_seq_one_letter_code
_entity_poly.pdbx_strand_id
1 'polypeptide(L)'
;YLPDAKMTTETKLAMEGEVQVIRAFCYFNLVQNYGRVPLVTEASSDVNSTSAKQAEEADIYDFVIREMEEAESTVFPITKFNFGGRINKSAVRGVLARVCLFNA
;
A
#
# COMPACT_ATOMS: atom_id res chain seq x y z
N TYR A 1 -12.08 -2.28 -13.63
CA TYR A 1 -12.41 -2.86 -14.93
C TYR A 1 -11.46 -4.01 -15.22
N LEU A 2 -11.75 -5.22 -14.73
CA LEU A 2 -11.12 -6.48 -15.15
C LEU A 2 -12.16 -7.62 -15.04
N PRO A 3 -13.16 -7.67 -15.93
CA PRO A 3 -13.95 -8.88 -16.10
C PRO A 3 -13.17 -9.85 -17.01
N ASP A 4 -13.11 -11.13 -16.64
CA ASP A 4 -12.61 -12.27 -17.44
C ASP A 4 -11.12 -12.65 -17.50
N ALA A 5 -10.27 -12.18 -16.58
CA ALA A 5 -9.03 -12.92 -16.31
C ALA A 5 -9.37 -14.20 -15.54
N LYS A 6 -9.01 -15.39 -16.06
CA LYS A 6 -9.07 -16.68 -15.34
C LYS A 6 -8.06 -16.68 -14.18
N MET A 7 -8.27 -15.83 -13.18
CA MET A 7 -7.42 -15.68 -12.02
C MET A 7 -8.10 -16.36 -10.84
N THR A 8 -7.35 -17.20 -10.12
CA THR A 8 -7.86 -17.80 -8.88
C THR A 8 -8.07 -16.71 -7.84
N THR A 9 -9.10 -16.86 -7.00
CA THR A 9 -9.44 -15.89 -5.94
C THR A 9 -8.23 -15.59 -5.04
N GLU A 10 -7.40 -16.60 -4.74
CA GLU A 10 -6.15 -16.42 -3.99
C GLU A 10 -5.16 -15.48 -4.69
N THR A 11 -4.97 -15.65 -5.99
CA THR A 11 -4.03 -14.81 -6.76
C THR A 11 -4.53 -13.38 -6.83
N LYS A 12 -5.87 -13.19 -6.92
CA LYS A 12 -6.49 -11.88 -6.87
C LYS A 12 -6.19 -11.16 -5.56
N LEU A 13 -6.44 -11.82 -4.43
CA LEU A 13 -6.22 -11.26 -3.10
C LEU A 13 -4.74 -10.93 -2.86
N ALA A 14 -3.82 -11.80 -3.29
CA ALA A 14 -2.40 -11.53 -3.18
C ALA A 14 -1.97 -10.31 -4.01
N MET A 15 -2.50 -10.17 -5.24
CA MET A 15 -2.23 -8.99 -6.08
C MET A 15 -2.81 -7.71 -5.49
N GLU A 16 -4.00 -7.77 -4.89
CA GLU A 16 -4.59 -6.64 -4.16
C GLU A 16 -3.68 -6.21 -2.99
N GLY A 17 -3.15 -7.17 -2.22
CA GLY A 17 -2.15 -6.91 -1.18
C GLY A 17 -0.87 -6.28 -1.72
N GLU A 18 -0.34 -6.76 -2.86
CA GLU A 18 0.84 -6.16 -3.49
C GLU A 18 0.60 -4.68 -3.86
N VAL A 19 -0.59 -4.36 -4.38
CA VAL A 19 -0.98 -2.98 -4.73
C VAL A 19 -1.13 -2.10 -3.48
N GLN A 20 -1.72 -2.63 -2.39
CA GLN A 20 -1.83 -1.92 -1.12
C GLN A 20 -0.45 -1.55 -0.57
N VAL A 21 0.52 -2.46 -0.62
CA VAL A 21 1.90 -2.18 -0.16
C VAL A 21 2.56 -1.08 -0.99
N ILE A 22 2.40 -1.12 -2.32
CA ILE A 22 2.93 -0.07 -3.21
C ILE A 22 2.31 1.28 -2.86
N ARG A 23 0.99 1.34 -2.67
CA ARG A 23 0.28 2.56 -2.28
C ARG A 23 0.78 3.10 -0.94
N ALA A 24 0.86 2.25 0.07
CA ALA A 24 1.34 2.61 1.40
C ALA A 24 2.79 3.12 1.35
N PHE A 25 3.66 2.44 0.59
CA PHE A 25 5.04 2.87 0.39
C PHE A 25 5.16 4.24 -0.31
N CYS A 26 4.31 4.53 -1.30
CA CYS A 26 4.24 5.84 -1.92
C CYS A 26 3.84 6.92 -0.92
N TYR A 27 2.80 6.69 -0.11
CA TYR A 27 2.38 7.65 0.92
C TYR A 27 3.44 7.87 1.99
N PHE A 28 4.14 6.81 2.40
CA PHE A 28 5.27 6.91 3.31
C PHE A 28 6.37 7.84 2.77
N ASN A 29 6.77 7.68 1.51
CA ASN A 29 7.76 8.58 0.91
C ASN A 29 7.24 10.01 0.77
N LEU A 30 5.95 10.19 0.48
CA LEU A 30 5.34 11.52 0.36
C LEU A 30 5.31 12.24 1.71
N VAL A 31 4.88 11.58 2.78
CA VAL A 31 4.83 12.20 4.12
C VAL A 31 6.23 12.50 4.64
N GLN A 32 7.22 11.64 4.36
CA GLN A 32 8.60 11.89 4.77
C GLN A 32 9.23 13.11 4.09
N ASN A 33 8.91 13.34 2.82
CA ASN A 33 9.56 14.41 2.04
C ASN A 33 8.79 15.74 2.07
N TYR A 34 7.45 15.68 2.20
CA TYR A 34 6.58 16.85 2.06
C TYR A 34 5.72 17.11 3.31
N GLY A 35 5.74 16.22 4.31
CA GLY A 35 4.87 16.29 5.48
C GLY A 35 3.41 16.07 5.10
N ARG A 36 2.58 17.07 5.35
CA ARG A 36 1.14 17.01 5.09
C ARG A 36 0.81 16.88 3.60
N VAL A 37 0.31 15.71 3.20
CA VAL A 37 -0.17 15.45 1.84
C VAL A 37 -1.66 15.07 1.82
N PRO A 38 -2.39 15.30 0.72
CA PRO A 38 -3.77 14.82 0.60
C PRO A 38 -3.82 13.29 0.56
N LEU A 39 -4.66 12.70 1.38
CA LEU A 39 -4.90 11.25 1.38
C LEU A 39 -6.04 10.93 0.40
N VAL A 40 -5.69 10.39 -0.77
CA VAL A 40 -6.63 9.99 -1.82
C VAL A 40 -6.55 8.48 -2.02
N THR A 41 -7.62 7.79 -1.67
CA THR A 41 -7.72 6.32 -1.74
C THR A 41 -8.56 5.83 -2.92
N GLU A 42 -9.43 6.68 -3.44
CA GLU A 42 -10.32 6.39 -4.55
C GLU A 42 -9.86 7.09 -5.82
N ALA A 43 -10.08 6.42 -6.96
CA ALA A 43 -9.83 7.04 -8.26
C ALA A 43 -10.92 8.09 -8.52
N SER A 44 -10.53 9.34 -8.69
CA SER A 44 -11.47 10.35 -9.16
C SER A 44 -11.65 10.29 -10.67
N SER A 45 -12.90 10.30 -11.12
CA SER A 45 -13.27 10.49 -12.53
C SER A 45 -13.33 11.96 -12.95
N ASP A 46 -13.38 12.88 -11.98
CA ASP A 46 -13.55 14.30 -12.22
C ASP A 46 -12.22 15.04 -12.10
N VAL A 47 -11.81 15.67 -13.20
CA VAL A 47 -10.56 16.45 -13.30
C VAL A 47 -10.56 17.68 -12.36
N ASN A 48 -11.73 18.06 -11.85
CA ASN A 48 -11.94 19.20 -10.95
C ASN A 48 -11.97 18.81 -9.46
N SER A 49 -11.93 17.53 -9.10
CA SER A 49 -11.84 17.09 -7.70
C SER A 49 -10.41 17.21 -7.13
N THR A 50 -9.64 18.18 -7.61
CA THR A 50 -8.20 18.34 -7.33
C THR A 50 -7.95 19.03 -6.00
N SER A 51 -9.00 19.54 -5.34
CA SER A 51 -8.91 20.20 -4.03
C SER A 51 -9.11 19.21 -2.87
N ALA A 52 -8.32 18.14 -2.85
CA ALA A 52 -8.29 17.24 -1.71
C ALA A 52 -7.59 17.94 -0.52
N LYS A 53 -8.27 18.02 0.62
CA LYS A 53 -7.72 18.61 1.84
C LYS A 53 -6.50 17.79 2.28
N GLN A 54 -5.43 18.47 2.67
CA GLN A 54 -4.26 17.81 3.27
C GLN A 54 -4.66 17.12 4.56
N ALA A 55 -4.30 15.84 4.69
CA ALA A 55 -4.44 15.12 5.94
C ALA A 55 -3.37 15.58 6.94
N GLU A 56 -3.57 15.29 8.22
CA GLU A 56 -2.47 15.41 9.20
C GLU A 56 -1.45 14.30 8.96
N GLU A 57 -0.20 14.53 9.34
CA GLU A 57 0.87 13.55 9.13
C GLU A 57 0.59 12.23 9.86
N ALA A 58 0.06 12.32 11.09
CA ALA A 58 -0.34 11.16 11.89
C ALA A 58 -1.37 10.28 11.16
N ASP A 59 -2.40 10.88 10.56
CA ASP A 59 -3.43 10.14 9.82
C ASP A 59 -2.85 9.39 8.62
N ILE A 60 -1.81 9.95 7.98
CA ILE A 60 -1.11 9.31 6.86
C ILE A 60 -0.28 8.13 7.36
N TYR A 61 0.43 8.27 8.48
CA TYR A 61 1.18 7.16 9.08
C TYR A 61 0.25 6.03 9.51
N ASP A 62 -0.86 6.34 10.17
CA ASP A 62 -1.87 5.35 10.57
C ASP A 62 -2.46 4.64 9.35
N PHE A 63 -2.74 5.38 8.27
CA PHE A 63 -3.17 4.80 7.00
C PHE A 63 -2.13 3.83 6.42
N VAL A 64 -0.86 4.23 6.38
CA VAL A 64 0.25 3.41 5.84
C VAL A 64 0.42 2.13 6.65
N ILE A 65 0.41 2.23 7.99
CA ILE A 65 0.55 1.07 8.88
C ILE A 65 -0.60 0.09 8.65
N ARG A 66 -1.84 0.58 8.65
CA ARG A 66 -3.03 -0.25 8.44
C ARG A 66 -3.00 -0.98 7.09
N GLU A 67 -2.71 -0.28 5.99
CA GLU A 67 -2.64 -0.92 4.66
C GLU A 67 -1.52 -1.98 4.60
N MET A 68 -0.39 -1.75 5.28
CA MET A 68 0.70 -2.74 5.33
C MET A 68 0.34 -3.97 6.16
N GLU A 69 -0.34 -3.81 7.29
CA GLU A 69 -0.83 -4.92 8.12
C GLU A 69 -1.88 -5.76 7.39
N GLU A 70 -2.83 -5.09 6.73
CA GLU A 70 -3.84 -5.75 5.89
C GLU A 70 -3.16 -6.54 4.75
N ALA A 71 -2.19 -5.94 4.08
CA ALA A 71 -1.47 -6.59 2.99
C ALA A 71 -0.58 -7.75 3.45
N GLU A 72 -0.01 -7.71 4.66
CA GLU A 72 0.77 -8.83 5.19
C GLU A 72 -0.07 -10.12 5.30
N SER A 73 -1.37 -9.96 5.58
CA SER A 73 -2.29 -11.09 5.68
C SER A 73 -2.56 -11.75 4.32
N THR A 74 -2.60 -10.96 3.24
CA THR A 74 -3.02 -11.39 1.89
C THR A 74 -1.88 -11.76 0.95
N VAL A 75 -0.71 -11.13 1.07
CA VAL A 75 0.45 -11.36 0.18
C VAL A 75 1.05 -12.76 0.37
N PHE A 76 1.56 -13.36 -0.70
CA PHE A 76 2.17 -14.68 -0.61
C PHE A 76 3.51 -14.69 0.16
N PRO A 77 3.84 -15.80 0.84
CA PRO A 77 5.18 -16.01 1.38
C PRO A 77 6.19 -16.16 0.25
N ILE A 78 7.47 -15.92 0.55
CA ILE A 78 8.55 -16.02 -0.45
C ILE A 78 8.64 -17.41 -1.12
N THR A 79 8.22 -18.46 -0.42
CA THR A 79 8.20 -19.85 -0.89
C THR A 79 7.28 -20.10 -2.09
N LYS A 80 6.32 -19.20 -2.35
CA LYS A 80 5.45 -19.25 -3.55
C LYS A 80 6.10 -18.64 -4.79
N PHE A 81 7.26 -17.98 -4.65
CA PHE A 81 7.96 -17.33 -5.75
C PHE A 81 9.25 -18.06 -6.11
N ASN A 82 9.41 -18.37 -7.40
CA ASN A 82 10.64 -18.95 -7.95
C ASN A 82 11.60 -17.88 -8.52
N PHE A 83 11.24 -16.60 -8.39
CA PHE A 83 11.97 -15.47 -8.92
C PHE A 83 11.88 -14.28 -7.95
N GLY A 84 12.90 -13.42 -7.98
CA GLY A 84 12.94 -12.20 -7.17
C GLY A 84 12.14 -11.05 -7.79
N GLY A 85 11.86 -10.02 -6.97
CA GLY A 85 11.27 -8.77 -7.43
C GLY A 85 9.78 -8.58 -7.13
N ARG A 86 9.08 -9.62 -6.65
CA ARG A 86 7.70 -9.49 -6.15
C ARG A 86 7.68 -9.19 -4.66
N ILE A 87 6.67 -8.45 -4.24
CA ILE A 87 6.42 -8.18 -2.83
C ILE A 87 5.98 -9.50 -2.17
N ASN A 88 6.64 -9.84 -1.07
CA ASN A 88 6.34 -11.02 -0.27
C ASN A 88 6.17 -10.60 1.20
N LYS A 89 5.65 -11.48 2.06
CA LYS A 89 5.43 -11.18 3.49
C LYS A 89 6.66 -10.61 4.21
N SER A 90 7.85 -11.11 3.91
CA SER A 90 9.10 -10.62 4.53
C SER A 90 9.43 -9.18 4.09
N ALA A 91 9.18 -8.84 2.83
CA ALA A 91 9.35 -7.49 2.31
C ALA A 91 8.37 -6.52 2.98
N VAL A 92 7.09 -6.91 3.12
CA VAL A 92 6.08 -6.10 3.82
C VAL A 92 6.51 -5.80 5.25
N ARG A 93 6.91 -6.82 6.01
CA ARG A 93 7.41 -6.66 7.39
C ARG A 93 8.63 -5.75 7.47
N GLY A 94 9.55 -5.84 6.52
CA GLY A 94 10.73 -4.99 6.46
C GLY A 94 10.39 -3.52 6.25
N VAL A 95 9.43 -3.24 5.37
CA VAL A 95 8.93 -1.86 5.16
C VAL A 95 8.14 -1.39 6.38
N LEU A 96 7.27 -2.23 6.96
CA LEU A 96 6.50 -1.89 8.17
C LEU A 96 7.42 -1.53 9.34
N ALA A 97 8.47 -2.32 9.58
CA ALA A 97 9.46 -2.02 10.62
C ALA A 97 10.14 -0.65 10.39
N ARG A 98 10.42 -0.29 9.13
CA ARG A 98 10.94 1.03 8.78
C ARG A 98 9.91 2.12 9.08
N VAL A 99 8.65 1.95 8.68
CA VAL A 99 7.59 2.93 8.95
C VAL A 99 7.44 3.16 10.45
N CYS A 100 7.36 2.10 11.25
CA CYS A 100 7.23 2.19 12.71
C CYS A 100 8.44 2.87 13.36
N LEU A 101 9.65 2.70 12.83
CA LEU A 101 10.85 3.37 13.35
C LEU A 101 10.82 4.88 13.11
N PHE A 102 10.25 5.34 12.00
CA PHE A 102 10.15 6.76 11.67
C PHE A 102 8.94 7.46 12.33
N ASN A 103 7.95 6.68 12.76
CA ASN A 103 6.76 7.15 13.47
C ASN A 103 6.89 7.06 15.01
N ALA A 104 8.07 6.67 15.53
CA ALA A 104 8.37 6.57 16.96
C ALA A 104 8.94 7.89 17.50
#